data_AF-A4SWY9-F1
#
_entry.id   AF-A4SWY9-F1
#
_cell.length_a   1.000
_cell.length_b   1.000
_cell.length_c   1.000
_cell.angle_alpha   90.00
_cell.angle_beta   90.00
_cell.angle_gamma   90.00
#
_symmetry.space_group_name_H-M   'P 1'
#
loop_
_entity.id
_entity.type
_entity.pdbx_description
1 polymer ?
#
loop_
_entity_poly.entity_id
_entity_poly.type
_entity_poly.pdbx_seq_one_letter_code
_entity_poly.pdbx_strand_id
1 'polypeptide(L)'
;MKYIYRSILLVGFLLVGCSSNKAPTSQSATDVSQTQVDSVLKKIQVCLSEVNQTEDAKYVDQKIIALLPNNPNAKTLFNSSDKISSEQAVILTRFQESTLRCQVIAKELPSPDLVAVYSNYYEKIGDVYKDLIGQKITIGVANQERAMRIQYARSRWAQIMKEHKVAN
;
A
#
# COMPACT_ATOMS: atom_id res chain seq x y z
N MET A 1 -35.81 -3.60 18.34
CA MET A 1 -34.89 -2.44 18.40
C MET A 1 -34.34 -2.20 17.01
N LYS A 2 -34.51 -0.99 16.47
CA LYS A 2 -34.12 -0.61 15.10
C LYS A 2 -32.65 -0.16 15.11
N TYR A 3 -31.79 -0.87 14.40
CA TYR A 3 -30.40 -0.44 14.18
C TYR A 3 -30.35 0.45 12.94
N ILE A 4 -30.09 1.74 13.16
CA ILE A 4 -29.87 2.71 12.09
C ILE A 4 -28.46 2.47 11.55
N TYR A 5 -28.37 1.79 10.40
CA TYR A 5 -27.15 1.72 9.61
C TYR A 5 -26.85 3.13 9.08
N ARG A 6 -25.84 3.79 9.66
CA ARG A 6 -25.17 4.93 9.04
C ARG A 6 -24.29 4.42 7.90
N SER A 7 -24.93 4.12 6.78
CA SER A 7 -24.26 3.85 5.50
C SER A 7 -23.69 5.16 4.97
N ILE A 8 -22.39 5.40 5.17
CA ILE A 8 -21.66 6.40 4.38
C ILE A 8 -21.37 5.75 3.02
N LEU A 9 -22.35 5.83 2.13
CA LEU A 9 -22.19 5.64 0.70
C LEU A 9 -21.46 6.87 0.17
N LEU A 10 -20.15 6.80 -0.01
CA LEU A 10 -19.40 7.78 -0.81
C LEU A 10 -19.47 7.35 -2.29
N VAL A 11 -20.60 7.78 -2.86
CA VAL A 11 -20.89 8.17 -4.24
C VAL A 11 -19.73 8.06 -5.22
N GLY A 12 -19.92 7.23 -6.25
CA GLY A 12 -19.13 7.24 -7.47
C GLY A 12 -19.36 8.51 -8.28
N PHE A 13 -18.28 9.16 -8.69
CA PHE A 13 -18.32 10.22 -9.69
C PHE A 13 -18.18 9.63 -11.08
N LEU A 14 -19.31 9.40 -11.75
CA LEU A 14 -19.38 9.35 -13.21
C LEU A 14 -19.55 10.79 -13.70
N LEU A 15 -18.50 11.37 -14.27
CA LEU A 15 -18.59 12.60 -15.04
C LEU A 15 -18.81 12.23 -16.51
N VAL A 16 -20.07 12.28 -16.93
CA VAL A 16 -20.46 12.38 -18.34
C VAL A 16 -20.60 13.87 -18.67
N GLY A 17 -19.91 14.33 -19.72
CA GLY A 17 -20.04 15.68 -20.25
C GLY A 17 -19.12 15.90 -21.45
N CYS A 18 -19.68 15.88 -22.66
CA CYS A 18 -19.04 16.19 -23.93
C CYS A 18 -18.96 17.71 -24.16
N SER A 19 -17.84 18.21 -24.72
CA SER A 19 -17.85 19.15 -25.85
C SER A 19 -16.42 19.32 -26.38
N SER A 20 -16.24 19.11 -27.69
CA SER A 20 -15.01 19.40 -28.42
C SER A 20 -14.85 20.90 -28.64
N ASN A 21 -13.65 21.43 -28.40
CA ASN A 21 -13.07 22.49 -29.23
C ASN A 21 -11.54 22.35 -29.26
N LYS A 22 -10.97 22.24 -30.46
CA LYS A 22 -9.52 22.11 -30.70
C LYS A 22 -8.84 23.47 -30.68
N ALA A 23 -7.70 23.56 -29.99
CA ALA A 23 -6.60 24.47 -30.32
C ALA A 23 -5.29 23.65 -30.31
N PRO A 24 -4.41 23.77 -31.33
CA PRO A 24 -3.13 23.07 -31.33
C PRO A 24 -2.11 23.93 -30.58
N THR A 25 -1.93 23.64 -29.29
CA THR A 25 -0.90 24.30 -28.48
C THR A 25 0.13 23.27 -28.06
N SER A 26 1.37 23.53 -28.48
CA SER A 26 2.66 22.93 -28.11
C SER A 26 2.63 21.88 -26.99
N GLN A 27 3.21 20.70 -27.29
CA GLN A 27 3.58 19.65 -26.34
C GLN A 27 4.20 20.25 -25.07
N SER A 28 3.45 20.13 -23.97
CA SER A 28 3.95 20.28 -22.61
C SER A 28 3.91 18.91 -21.93
N ALA A 29 4.86 18.69 -21.04
CA ALA A 29 5.22 17.42 -20.43
C ALA A 29 4.04 16.58 -19.86
N THR A 30 4.03 15.32 -20.29
CA THR A 30 3.66 14.12 -19.52
C THR A 30 2.38 14.18 -18.67
N ASP A 31 1.23 14.05 -19.34
CA ASP A 31 0.00 13.66 -18.65
C ASP A 31 0.16 12.24 -18.07
N VAL A 32 -0.08 12.09 -16.77
CA VAL A 32 -0.09 10.79 -16.11
C VAL A 32 -1.40 10.10 -16.47
N SER A 33 -1.32 9.14 -17.39
CA SER A 33 -2.49 8.33 -17.77
C SER A 33 -3.08 7.61 -16.55
N GLN A 34 -4.23 8.10 -16.08
CA GLN A 34 -4.97 7.47 -14.98
C GLN A 34 -5.29 6.00 -15.30
N THR A 35 -5.62 5.68 -16.55
CA THR A 35 -5.87 4.31 -17.00
C THR A 35 -4.64 3.42 -16.86
N GLN A 36 -3.45 3.93 -17.17
CA GLN A 36 -2.20 3.19 -16.96
C GLN A 36 -1.91 3.01 -15.47
N VAL A 37 -2.08 4.05 -14.66
CA VAL A 37 -1.95 3.97 -13.20
C VAL A 37 -2.86 2.86 -12.64
N ASP A 38 -4.14 2.87 -12.98
CA ASP A 38 -5.13 1.90 -12.49
C ASP A 38 -4.79 0.47 -12.92
N SER A 39 -4.32 0.30 -14.16
CA SER A 39 -3.85 -0.99 -14.69
C SER A 39 -2.68 -1.55 -13.87
N VAL A 40 -1.69 -0.73 -13.57
CA VAL A 40 -0.52 -1.13 -12.77
C VAL A 40 -0.92 -1.43 -11.32
N LEU A 41 -1.76 -0.60 -10.70
CA LEU A 41 -2.28 -0.85 -9.35
C LEU A 41 -3.05 -2.17 -9.26
N LYS A 42 -3.85 -2.50 -10.29
CA LYS A 42 -4.54 -3.79 -10.39
C LYS A 42 -3.56 -4.96 -10.44
N LYS A 43 -2.48 -4.87 -11.23
CA LYS A 43 -1.43 -5.92 -11.26
C LYS A 43 -0.76 -6.10 -9.90
N ILE A 44 -0.43 -5.01 -9.21
CA ILE A 44 0.13 -5.05 -7.85
C ILE A 44 -0.85 -5.73 -6.90
N GLN A 45 -2.14 -5.36 -6.95
CA GLN A 45 -3.16 -5.94 -6.10
C GLN A 45 -3.33 -7.45 -6.33
N VAL A 46 -3.34 -7.89 -7.59
CA VAL A 46 -3.38 -9.32 -7.94
C VAL A 46 -2.18 -10.05 -7.34
N CYS A 47 -0.96 -9.54 -7.56
CA CYS A 47 0.25 -10.15 -6.99
C CYS A 47 0.20 -10.25 -5.45
N LEU A 48 -0.21 -9.17 -4.77
CA LEU A 48 -0.34 -9.16 -3.32
C LEU A 48 -1.44 -10.11 -2.84
N SER A 49 -2.54 -10.27 -3.59
CA SER A 49 -3.60 -11.21 -3.24
C SER A 49 -3.13 -12.66 -3.28
N GLU A 50 -2.27 -13.01 -4.24
CA GLU A 50 -1.65 -14.34 -4.32
C GLU A 50 -0.68 -14.57 -3.15
N VAL A 51 0.16 -13.57 -2.82
CA VAL A 51 1.07 -13.66 -1.67
C VAL A 51 0.29 -13.83 -0.36
N ASN A 52 -0.78 -13.07 -0.18
CA ASN A 52 -1.60 -13.09 1.04
C ASN A 52 -2.33 -14.43 1.26
N GLN A 53 -2.43 -15.30 0.25
CA GLN A 53 -3.00 -16.64 0.38
C GLN A 53 -2.02 -17.69 0.90
N THR A 54 -0.72 -17.37 0.94
CA THR A 54 0.31 -18.29 1.45
C THR A 54 0.19 -18.50 2.96
N GLU A 55 0.65 -19.65 3.45
CA GLU A 55 0.63 -19.97 4.88
C GLU A 55 1.52 -19.02 5.70
N ASP A 56 2.69 -18.64 5.17
CA ASP A 56 3.55 -17.65 5.81
C ASP A 56 2.83 -16.30 5.95
N ALA A 57 2.11 -15.83 4.92
CA ALA A 57 1.36 -14.57 4.99
C ALA A 57 0.20 -14.63 5.99
N LYS A 58 -0.57 -15.74 6.02
CA LYS A 58 -1.64 -15.94 7.01
C LYS A 58 -1.09 -15.94 8.43
N TYR A 59 0.03 -16.61 8.65
CA TYR A 59 0.69 -16.64 9.95
C TYR A 59 1.18 -15.25 10.37
N VAL A 60 1.86 -14.53 9.47
CA VAL A 60 2.31 -13.15 9.71
C VAL A 60 1.12 -12.25 10.06
N ASP A 61 0.03 -12.30 9.28
CA ASP A 61 -1.18 -11.54 9.55
C ASP A 61 -1.71 -11.82 10.95
N GLN A 62 -1.83 -13.10 11.32
CA GLN A 62 -2.42 -13.47 12.60
C GLN A 62 -1.55 -13.19 13.82
N LYS A 63 -0.22 -13.22 13.69
CA LYS A 63 0.71 -13.33 14.83
C LYS A 63 1.75 -12.24 14.92
N ILE A 64 2.03 -11.50 13.85
CA ILE A 64 3.20 -10.60 13.78
C ILE A 64 2.79 -9.21 13.28
N ILE A 65 2.24 -9.09 12.09
CA ILE A 65 1.90 -7.80 11.47
C ILE A 65 0.47 -7.85 10.99
N ALA A 66 -0.38 -6.89 11.36
CA ALA A 66 -1.70 -6.75 10.76
C ALA A 66 -1.56 -6.31 9.29
N LEU A 67 -1.67 -7.27 8.38
CA LEU A 67 -1.60 -7.09 6.94
C LEU A 67 -2.96 -6.70 6.37
N LEU A 68 -4.03 -7.37 6.84
CA LEU A 68 -5.38 -7.24 6.30
C LEU A 68 -6.24 -6.24 7.11
N PRO A 69 -7.12 -5.46 6.44
CA PRO A 69 -7.96 -4.47 7.12
C PRO A 69 -8.91 -5.05 8.19
N ASN A 70 -9.34 -6.29 8.01
CA ASN A 70 -10.30 -6.98 8.87
C ASN A 70 -9.65 -8.02 9.79
N ASN A 71 -8.35 -7.87 10.08
CA ASN A 71 -7.63 -8.79 10.94
C ASN A 71 -8.18 -8.72 12.39
N PRO A 72 -8.70 -9.84 12.95
CA PRO A 72 -9.30 -9.85 14.29
C PRO A 72 -8.28 -9.61 15.41
N ASN A 73 -7.00 -9.86 15.15
CA ASN A 73 -5.91 -9.69 16.11
C ASN A 73 -5.26 -8.31 16.03
N ALA A 74 -5.68 -7.43 15.10
CA ALA A 74 -5.02 -6.15 14.87
C ALA A 74 -4.83 -5.35 16.17
N LYS A 75 -5.87 -5.20 16.99
CA LYS A 75 -5.75 -4.47 18.26
C LYS A 75 -4.69 -5.07 19.19
N THR A 76 -4.61 -6.39 19.28
CA THR A 76 -3.61 -7.09 20.09
C THR A 76 -2.21 -6.85 19.54
N LEU A 77 -2.04 -7.00 18.22
CA LEU A 77 -0.74 -6.80 17.57
C LEU A 77 -0.23 -5.36 17.72
N PHE A 78 -1.08 -4.35 17.55
CA PHE A 78 -0.70 -2.93 17.70
C PHE A 78 -0.29 -2.53 19.13
N ASN A 79 -0.78 -3.24 20.14
CA ASN A 79 -0.49 -2.98 21.55
C ASN A 79 0.53 -3.96 22.15
N SER A 80 1.07 -4.89 21.36
CA SER A 80 2.00 -5.90 21.89
C SER A 80 3.35 -5.27 22.24
N SER A 81 3.80 -5.55 23.47
CA SER A 81 5.16 -5.27 23.93
C SER A 81 6.15 -6.38 23.56
N ASP A 82 5.68 -7.45 22.93
CA ASP A 82 6.48 -8.65 22.71
C ASP A 82 7.50 -8.44 21.59
N LYS A 83 8.65 -9.10 21.74
CA LYS A 83 9.61 -9.30 20.66
C LYS A 83 9.20 -10.52 19.86
N ILE A 84 9.57 -10.50 18.58
CA ILE A 84 9.37 -11.65 17.70
C ILE A 84 10.22 -12.84 18.20
N SER A 85 9.66 -14.06 18.15
CA SER A 85 10.44 -15.29 18.38
C SER A 85 11.33 -15.62 17.19
N SER A 86 12.31 -16.51 17.37
CA SER A 86 13.18 -16.95 16.28
C SER A 86 12.39 -17.61 15.13
N GLU A 87 11.35 -18.39 15.45
CA GLU A 87 10.47 -19.01 14.45
C GLU A 87 9.69 -17.95 13.67
N GLN A 88 9.09 -16.98 14.38
CA GLN A 88 8.36 -15.89 13.77
C GLN A 88 9.29 -15.03 12.88
N ALA A 89 10.56 -14.83 13.26
CA ALA A 89 11.54 -14.10 12.46
C ALA A 89 11.86 -14.81 11.14
N VAL A 90 12.01 -16.14 11.16
CA VAL A 90 12.19 -16.95 9.95
C VAL A 90 10.98 -16.85 9.03
N ILE A 91 9.76 -16.96 9.58
CA ILE A 91 8.52 -16.84 8.81
C ILE A 91 8.39 -15.43 8.20
N LEU A 92 8.67 -14.38 8.98
CA LEU A 92 8.61 -13.00 8.51
C LEU A 92 9.62 -12.74 7.38
N THR A 93 10.81 -13.34 7.45
CA THR A 93 11.83 -13.25 6.40
C THR A 93 11.33 -13.85 5.08
N ARG A 94 10.78 -15.08 5.11
CA ARG A 94 10.21 -15.72 3.92
C ARG A 94 9.02 -14.95 3.35
N PHE A 95 8.15 -14.44 4.22
CA PHE A 95 7.07 -13.55 3.81
C PHE A 95 7.60 -12.31 3.10
N GLN A 96 8.58 -11.61 3.67
CA GLN A 96 9.20 -10.44 3.05
C GLN A 96 9.75 -10.77 1.66
N GLU A 97 10.51 -11.86 1.52
CA GLU A 97 11.04 -12.33 0.23
C GLU A 97 9.92 -12.58 -0.79
N SER A 98 8.81 -13.20 -0.38
CA SER A 98 7.66 -13.46 -1.26
C SER A 98 7.01 -12.18 -1.78
N THR A 99 7.08 -11.06 -1.03
CA THR A 99 6.53 -9.77 -1.46
C THR A 99 7.42 -9.02 -2.45
N LEU A 100 8.72 -9.32 -2.50
CA LEU A 100 9.68 -8.64 -3.39
C LEU A 100 9.25 -8.73 -4.86
N ARG A 101 8.68 -9.87 -5.25
CA ARG A 101 8.18 -10.10 -6.62
C ARG A 101 7.08 -9.12 -7.04
N CYS A 102 6.31 -8.57 -6.09
CA CYS A 102 5.26 -7.60 -6.40
C CYS A 102 5.82 -6.18 -6.55
N GLN A 103 6.99 -5.90 -5.97
CA GLN A 103 7.62 -4.58 -6.01
C GLN A 103 8.08 -4.20 -7.41
N VAL A 104 8.53 -5.17 -8.20
CA VAL A 104 9.01 -4.92 -9.57
C VAL A 104 7.92 -4.33 -10.47
N ILE A 105 6.65 -4.67 -10.22
CA ILE A 105 5.48 -4.19 -10.98
C ILE A 105 5.35 -2.67 -10.84
N ALA A 106 5.72 -2.09 -9.70
CA ALA A 106 5.65 -0.65 -9.48
C ALA A 106 6.55 0.15 -10.44
N LYS A 107 7.54 -0.48 -11.07
CA LYS A 107 8.37 0.15 -12.12
C LYS A 107 7.60 0.45 -13.40
N GLU A 108 6.42 -0.14 -13.59
CA GLU A 108 5.55 0.09 -14.75
C GLU A 108 4.71 1.38 -14.63
N LEU A 109 4.78 2.06 -13.48
CA LEU A 109 4.03 3.29 -13.26
C LEU A 109 4.46 4.40 -14.25
N PRO A 110 3.51 5.20 -14.75
CA PRO A 110 3.76 6.18 -15.81
C PRO A 110 4.55 7.43 -15.37
N SER A 111 4.86 7.56 -14.09
CA SER A 111 5.59 8.72 -13.54
C SER A 111 6.73 8.26 -12.63
N PRO A 112 7.97 8.77 -12.82
CA PRO A 112 9.09 8.51 -11.92
C PRO A 112 8.77 8.84 -10.45
N ASP A 113 7.96 9.87 -10.19
CA ASP A 113 7.56 10.23 -8.83
C ASP A 113 6.65 9.18 -8.20
N LEU A 114 5.73 8.60 -8.98
CA LEU A 114 4.89 7.50 -8.51
C LEU A 114 5.71 6.22 -8.26
N VAL A 115 6.70 5.93 -9.12
CA VAL A 115 7.68 4.85 -8.90
C VAL A 115 8.46 5.09 -7.60
N ALA A 116 8.90 6.33 -7.36
CA ALA A 116 9.65 6.71 -6.17
C ALA A 116 8.83 6.52 -4.88
N VAL A 117 7.53 6.86 -4.89
CA VAL A 117 6.63 6.61 -3.74
C VAL A 117 6.60 5.13 -3.38
N TYR A 118 6.42 4.25 -4.36
CA TYR A 118 6.39 2.81 -4.11
C TYR A 118 7.74 2.27 -3.64
N SER A 119 8.83 2.72 -4.28
CA SER A 119 10.18 2.29 -3.93
C SER A 119 10.53 2.67 -2.49
N ASN A 120 10.24 3.92 -2.10
CA ASN A 120 10.44 4.41 -0.75
C ASN A 120 9.54 3.68 0.27
N TYR A 121 8.28 3.42 -0.08
CA TYR A 121 7.38 2.64 0.75
C TYR A 121 7.96 1.26 1.07
N TYR A 122 8.40 0.51 0.05
CA TYR A 122 8.93 -0.83 0.24
C TYR A 122 10.26 -0.83 1.00
N GLU A 123 11.14 0.13 0.73
CA GLU A 123 12.38 0.31 1.49
C GLU A 123 12.08 0.54 2.98
N LYS A 124 11.20 1.50 3.30
CA LYS A 124 10.89 1.85 4.69
C LYS A 124 10.13 0.77 5.44
N ILE A 125 9.32 -0.04 4.75
CA ILE A 125 8.71 -1.24 5.33
C ILE A 125 9.77 -2.33 5.54
N GLY A 126 10.72 -2.49 4.60
CA GLY A 126 11.85 -3.40 4.76
C GLY A 126 12.71 -3.06 5.98
N ASP A 127 12.95 -1.78 6.24
CA ASP A 127 13.64 -1.30 7.44
C ASP A 127 12.90 -1.72 8.73
N VAL A 128 11.57 -1.58 8.76
CA VAL A 128 10.73 -2.01 9.90
C VAL A 128 10.86 -3.51 10.13
N TYR A 129 10.79 -4.31 9.06
CA TYR A 129 10.92 -5.77 9.18
C TYR A 129 12.31 -6.17 9.65
N LYS A 130 13.36 -5.51 9.14
CA LYS A 130 14.74 -5.74 9.59
C LYS A 130 14.91 -5.44 11.08
N ASP A 131 14.38 -4.33 11.56
CA ASP A 131 14.46 -3.97 12.98
C ASP A 131 13.60 -4.87 13.87
N LEU A 132 12.45 -5.36 13.37
CA LEU A 132 11.63 -6.34 14.07
C LEU A 132 12.33 -7.70 14.15
N ILE A 133 12.87 -8.21 13.04
CA ILE A 133 13.64 -9.48 12.96
C ILE A 133 14.86 -9.41 13.88
N GLY A 134 15.58 -8.28 13.87
CA GLY A 134 16.70 -8.02 14.77
C GLY A 134 16.30 -7.73 16.22
N GLN A 135 15.02 -7.91 16.58
CA GLN A 135 14.45 -7.68 17.90
C GLN A 135 14.72 -6.28 18.48
N LYS A 136 15.01 -5.28 17.64
CA LYS A 136 15.24 -3.89 18.08
C LYS A 136 13.94 -3.21 18.48
N ILE A 137 12.86 -3.50 17.76
CA ILE A 137 11.51 -2.99 18.04
C ILE A 137 10.58 -4.14 18.48
N THR A 138 9.43 -3.80 19.08
CA THR A 138 8.40 -4.80 19.44
C THR A 138 7.44 -5.02 18.28
N ILE A 139 6.61 -6.06 18.38
CA ILE A 139 5.50 -6.31 17.46
C ILE A 139 4.59 -5.08 17.36
N GLY A 140 4.23 -4.47 18.48
CA GLY A 140 3.40 -3.25 18.51
C GLY A 140 4.03 -2.07 17.79
N VAL A 141 5.32 -1.78 18.08
CA VAL A 141 6.05 -0.70 17.43
C VAL A 141 6.13 -0.93 15.92
N ALA A 142 6.42 -2.15 15.47
CA ALA A 142 6.48 -2.48 14.04
C ALA A 142 5.13 -2.24 13.33
N ASN A 143 4.00 -2.59 13.97
CA ASN A 143 2.67 -2.35 13.41
C ASN A 143 2.34 -0.85 13.31
N GLN A 144 2.67 -0.07 14.34
CA GLN A 144 2.49 1.39 14.33
C GLN A 144 3.34 2.06 13.26
N GLU A 145 4.61 1.69 13.20
CA GLU A 145 5.57 2.18 12.23
C GLU A 145 5.17 1.87 10.79
N ARG A 146 4.70 0.64 10.54
CA ARG A 146 4.15 0.24 9.24
C ARG A 146 2.92 1.07 8.87
N ALA A 147 2.00 1.30 9.81
CA ALA A 147 0.81 2.11 9.56
C ALA A 147 1.17 3.56 9.17
N MET A 148 2.13 4.17 9.87
CA MET A 148 2.63 5.51 9.52
C MET A 148 3.21 5.58 8.12
N ARG A 149 4.01 4.57 7.72
CA ARG A 149 4.63 4.50 6.37
C ARG A 149 3.59 4.30 5.27
N ILE A 150 2.56 3.48 5.52
CA ILE A 150 1.41 3.34 4.61
C ILE A 150 0.71 4.69 4.43
N GLN A 151 0.47 5.40 5.53
CA GLN A 151 -0.22 6.69 5.49
C GLN A 151 0.62 7.75 4.75
N TYR A 152 1.92 7.80 5.00
CA TYR A 152 2.85 8.68 4.29
C TYR A 152 2.84 8.43 2.78
N ALA A 153 2.97 7.16 2.37
CA ALA A 153 2.93 6.79 0.95
C ALA A 153 1.61 7.18 0.28
N ARG A 154 0.46 6.94 0.95
CA ARG A 154 -0.87 7.36 0.46
C ARG A 154 -0.97 8.86 0.30
N SER A 155 -0.48 9.62 1.27
CA SER A 155 -0.52 11.09 1.22
C SER A 155 0.34 11.62 0.09
N ARG A 156 1.57 11.09 -0.07
CA ARG A 156 2.48 11.52 -1.14
C ARG A 156 1.95 11.15 -2.52
N TRP A 157 1.38 9.95 -2.66
CA TRP A 157 0.70 9.51 -3.88
C TRP A 157 -0.43 10.48 -4.27
N ALA A 158 -1.32 10.80 -3.34
CA ALA A 158 -2.45 11.69 -3.60
C ALA A 158 -1.99 13.10 -4.01
N GLN A 159 -0.91 13.59 -3.40
CA GLN A 159 -0.31 14.87 -3.77
C GLN A 159 0.19 14.86 -5.22
N ILE A 160 0.99 13.86 -5.62
CA ILE A 160 1.51 13.74 -6.99
C ILE A 160 0.36 13.65 -7.99
N MET A 161 -0.64 12.80 -7.71
CA MET A 161 -1.81 12.69 -8.58
C MET A 161 -2.62 13.98 -8.69
N LYS A 162 -2.64 14.82 -7.65
CA LYS A 162 -3.26 16.16 -7.70
C LYS A 162 -2.43 17.14 -8.52
N GLU A 163 -1.11 17.16 -8.34
CA GLU A 163 -0.20 18.03 -9.10
C GLU A 163 -0.30 17.76 -10.61
N HIS A 164 -0.35 16.49 -11.03
CA HIS A 164 -0.59 16.13 -12.43
C HIS A 164 -1.98 16.50 -12.95
N LYS A 165 -3.00 16.56 -12.09
CA LYS A 165 -4.36 17.01 -12.48
C LYS A 165 -4.47 18.53 -12.58
N VAL A 166 -3.71 19.28 -11.78
CA VAL A 166 -3.73 20.76 -11.69
C VAL A 166 -2.80 21.42 -12.71
N ALA A 167 -1.82 20.70 -13.26
CA ALA A 167 -1.00 21.19 -14.38
C ALA A 167 -1.76 21.34 -15.71
N ASN A 168 -3.09 21.19 -15.69
CA ASN A 168 -4.02 21.29 -16.83
C ASN A 168 -4.95 22.48 -16.67
#